data_AF-A0A937SVL2-F1
#
_entry.id   AF-A0A937SVL2-F1
#
_cell.length_a   1.000
_cell.length_b   1.000
_cell.length_c   1.000
_cell.angle_alpha   90.00
_cell.angle_beta   90.00
_cell.angle_gamma   90.00
#
_symmetry.space_group_name_H-M   'P 1'
#
loop_
_entity.id
_entity.type
_entity.pdbx_description
1 polymer ?
#
loop_
_entity_poly.entity_id
_entity_poly.type
_entity_poly.pdbx_seq_one_letter_code
_entity_poly.pdbx_strand_id
1 'polypeptide(L)'
;MNTTLEIDKKIATDDYFMLAIRNWDNKLEDYLPVGDPSTVTQSFSEYPNAEIAYFSTDYGSCSQAGGKDVKVELLHMRFGISHMVRNRILFP
;
A
#
# COMPACT_ATOMS: atom_id res chain seq x y z
N MET A 1 -8.48 27.98 -28.37
CA MET A 1 -7.33 27.13 -28.01
C MET A 1 -7.75 26.33 -26.78
N ASN A 2 -8.10 25.06 -26.98
CA ASN A 2 -8.54 24.17 -25.91
C ASN A 2 -7.28 23.44 -25.42
N THR A 3 -6.76 23.85 -24.26
CA THR A 3 -5.66 23.17 -23.59
C THR A 3 -6.19 21.86 -23.01
N THR A 4 -6.12 20.80 -23.82
CA THR A 4 -6.26 19.42 -23.36
C THR A 4 -5.15 19.20 -22.34
N LEU A 5 -5.52 19.18 -21.05
CA LEU A 5 -4.67 18.72 -19.96
C LEU A 5 -4.45 17.23 -20.16
N GLU A 6 -3.44 16.86 -20.95
CA GLU A 6 -2.86 15.52 -20.94
C GLU A 6 -2.16 15.32 -19.58
N ILE A 7 -2.96 14.94 -18.57
CA ILE A 7 -2.43 14.42 -17.30
C ILE A 7 -2.14 12.93 -17.51
N ASP A 8 -1.28 12.61 -18.47
CA ASP A 8 -0.46 11.41 -18.38
C ASP A 8 0.75 11.78 -17.51
N LYS A 9 0.50 12.01 -16.22
CA LYS A 9 1.54 11.89 -15.20
C LYS A 9 1.88 10.40 -15.18
N LYS A 10 2.73 10.00 -16.12
CA LYS A 10 3.47 8.75 -16.09
C LYS A 10 4.13 8.75 -14.72
N ILE A 11 3.52 8.06 -13.74
CA ILE A 11 4.18 7.73 -12.48
C ILE A 11 5.56 7.28 -12.94
N ALA A 12 6.62 7.95 -12.48
CA ALA A 12 7.96 7.45 -12.75
C ALA A 12 7.88 6.00 -12.27
N THR A 13 7.86 5.04 -13.20
CA THR A 13 7.41 3.66 -12.91
C THR A 13 8.28 3.01 -11.84
N ASP A 14 9.41 3.66 -11.58
CA ASP A 14 10.45 3.33 -10.65
C ASP A 14 10.52 4.24 -9.42
N ASP A 15 9.82 5.38 -9.32
CA ASP A 15 9.84 6.28 -8.15
C ASP A 15 8.42 6.65 -7.70
N TYR A 16 7.91 5.93 -6.70
CA TYR A 16 6.56 6.10 -6.16
C TYR A 16 6.43 5.53 -4.75
N PHE A 17 5.34 5.85 -4.07
CA PHE A 17 5.00 5.28 -2.77
C PHE A 17 3.93 4.22 -2.93
N MET A 18 4.07 3.09 -2.24
CA MET A 18 3.15 1.97 -2.27
C MET A 18 2.65 1.67 -0.87
N LEU A 19 1.34 1.75 -0.67
CA LEU A 19 0.68 1.23 0.51
C LEU A 19 0.33 -0.25 0.25
N ALA A 20 0.73 -1.15 1.14
CA ALA A 20 0.36 -2.56 1.10
C ALA A 20 -0.38 -2.95 2.38
N ILE A 21 -1.56 -3.55 2.22
CA ILE A 21 -2.40 -4.06 3.32
C ILE A 21 -2.39 -5.59 3.21
N ARG A 22 -1.67 -6.22 4.13
CA ARG A 22 -1.32 -7.64 4.08
C ARG A 22 -2.04 -8.37 5.22
N ASN A 23 -2.86 -9.35 4.87
CA ASN A 23 -3.57 -10.16 5.86
C ASN A 23 -2.64 -11.20 6.47
N TRP A 24 -2.84 -11.52 7.75
CA TRP A 24 -2.17 -12.65 8.40
C TRP A 24 -2.61 -13.99 7.79
N ASP A 25 -1.63 -14.83 7.44
CA ASP A 25 -1.85 -16.19 6.97
C ASP A 25 -1.35 -17.22 7.99
N ASN A 26 -2.28 -18.04 8.49
CA ASN A 26 -1.99 -19.06 9.52
C ASN A 26 -1.11 -20.20 9.01
N LYS A 27 -1.01 -20.42 7.70
CA LYS A 27 -0.19 -21.50 7.13
C LYS A 27 1.25 -21.05 6.97
N LEU A 28 1.46 -19.77 6.64
CA LEU A 28 2.77 -19.14 6.56
C LEU A 28 3.31 -18.74 7.94
N GLU A 29 2.43 -18.64 8.94
CA GLU A 29 2.74 -18.03 10.25
C GLU A 29 3.33 -16.62 10.08
N ASP A 30 2.87 -15.92 9.04
CA ASP A 30 3.32 -14.58 8.66
C ASP A 30 2.24 -13.89 7.81
N TYR A 31 2.43 -12.61 7.51
CA TYR A 31 1.60 -11.83 6.62
C TYR A 31 1.84 -12.20 5.15
N LEU A 32 0.77 -12.29 4.35
CA LEU A 32 0.84 -12.57 2.91
C LEU A 32 1.83 -11.65 2.20
N PRO A 33 2.63 -12.12 1.23
CA PRO A 33 3.60 -11.28 0.53
C PRO A 33 2.93 -10.14 -0.25
N VAL A 34 3.67 -9.06 -0.53
CA VAL A 34 3.14 -7.90 -1.26
C VAL A 34 2.58 -8.27 -2.65
N GLY A 35 3.20 -9.24 -3.31
CA GLY A 35 2.76 -9.75 -4.62
C GLY A 35 1.65 -10.80 -4.56
N ASP A 36 1.12 -11.13 -3.37
CA ASP A 36 -0.02 -12.03 -3.26
C ASP A 36 -1.28 -11.39 -3.86
N PRO A 37 -2.09 -12.12 -4.64
CA PRO A 37 -3.33 -11.60 -5.20
C PRO A 37 -4.34 -11.09 -4.15
N SER A 38 -4.22 -11.55 -2.90
CA SER A 38 -5.08 -11.16 -1.78
C SER A 38 -4.51 -9.97 -0.99
N THR A 39 -3.29 -9.51 -1.30
CA THR A 39 -2.73 -8.29 -0.74
C THR A 39 -3.30 -7.09 -1.49
N VAL A 40 -3.89 -6.15 -0.76
CA VAL A 40 -4.35 -4.90 -1.34
C VAL A 40 -3.19 -3.93 -1.43
N THR A 41 -2.91 -3.43 -2.64
CA THR A 41 -1.87 -2.42 -2.88
C THR A 41 -2.44 -1.16 -3.49
N GLN A 42 -1.95 0.00 -3.07
CA GLN A 42 -2.28 1.30 -3.65
C GLN A 42 -1.00 2.11 -3.88
N SER A 43 -0.86 2.68 -5.09
CA SER A 43 0.32 3.47 -5.47
C SER A 43 0.02 4.97 -5.47
N PHE A 44 1.00 5.76 -5.07
CA PHE A 44 0.93 7.21 -4.95
C PHE A 44 2.21 7.83 -5.52
N SER A 45 2.08 8.89 -6.32
CA SER A 45 3.26 9.60 -6.84
C SER A 45 3.93 10.51 -5.82
N GLU A 46 3.25 10.83 -4.72
CA GLU A 46 3.67 11.86 -3.75
C GLU A 46 3.47 11.35 -2.32
N TYR A 47 4.48 11.55 -1.47
CA TYR A 47 4.48 11.09 -0.08
C TYR A 47 3.28 11.57 0.75
N PRO A 48 2.84 12.85 0.69
CA PRO A 48 1.75 13.32 1.55
C PRO A 48 0.44 12.56 1.33
N ASN A 49 0.10 12.21 0.09
CA ASN A 49 -1.10 11.44 -0.22
C ASN A 49 -1.00 10.01 0.31
N ALA A 50 0.17 9.39 0.18
CA ALA A 50 0.44 8.05 0.69
C ALA A 50 0.41 8.02 2.23
N GLU A 51 0.92 9.06 2.89
CA GLU A 51 0.88 9.21 4.34
C GLU A 51 -0.55 9.37 4.86
N ILE A 52 -1.37 10.22 4.21
CA ILE A 52 -2.79 10.36 4.55
C ILE A 52 -3.48 9.00 4.44
N ALA A 53 -3.33 8.30 3.31
CA ALA A 53 -3.93 6.98 3.12
C ALA A 53 -3.48 5.96 4.17
N TYR A 54 -2.18 5.95 4.49
CA TYR A 54 -1.62 5.11 5.53
C TYR A 54 -2.30 5.34 6.87
N PHE A 55 -2.47 6.59 7.31
CA PHE A 55 -3.10 6.91 8.60
C PHE A 55 -4.63 6.73 8.60
N SER A 56 -5.28 6.92 7.46
CA SER A 56 -6.73 6.70 7.29
C SER A 56 -7.12 5.23 7.23
N THR A 57 -6.18 4.31 6.98
CA THR A 57 -6.46 2.88 7.02
C THR A 57 -6.77 2.46 8.45
N ASP A 58 -7.92 1.84 8.67
CA ASP A 58 -8.28 1.23 9.94
C ASP A 58 -8.66 -0.24 9.74
N TYR A 59 -8.83 -0.97 10.83
CA TYR A 59 -9.18 -2.38 10.74
C TYR A 59 -10.55 -2.58 10.08
N GLY A 60 -11.52 -1.70 10.33
CA GLY A 60 -12.86 -1.76 9.75
C GLY A 60 -12.87 -1.66 8.22
N SER A 61 -11.90 -0.95 7.64
CA SER A 61 -11.68 -0.87 6.19
C SER A 61 -11.11 -2.17 5.57
N CYS A 62 -10.57 -3.07 6.39
CA CYS A 62 -9.94 -4.32 5.97
C CYS A 62 -10.95 -5.50 6.02
N SER A 63 -12.04 -5.42 5.25
CA SER A 63 -13.12 -6.42 5.30
C SER A 63 -12.67 -7.86 4.99
N GLN A 64 -11.56 -8.02 4.27
CA GLN A 64 -10.98 -9.32 3.92
C GLN A 64 -10.13 -9.94 5.04
N ALA A 65 -9.86 -9.20 6.13
CA ALA A 65 -9.03 -9.67 7.23
C ALA A 65 -9.64 -10.85 8.02
N GLY A 66 -10.97 -10.99 7.99
CA GLY A 66 -11.65 -12.16 8.55
C GLY A 66 -11.41 -12.39 10.05
N GLY A 67 -11.22 -11.31 10.82
CA GLY A 67 -10.92 -11.40 12.26
C GLY A 67 -9.45 -11.67 12.60
N LYS A 68 -8.54 -11.51 11.64
CA LYS A 68 -7.10 -11.71 11.82
C LYS A 68 -6.35 -10.39 11.72
N ASP A 69 -5.18 -10.35 12.33
CA ASP A 69 -4.27 -9.21 12.27
C ASP A 69 -3.96 -8.80 10.83
N VAL A 70 -3.82 -7.49 10.63
CA VAL A 70 -3.49 -6.89 9.34
C VAL A 70 -2.22 -6.08 9.47
N LYS A 71 -1.26 -6.29 8.58
CA LYS A 71 -0.08 -5.45 8.46
C LYS A 71 -0.31 -4.39 7.40
N VAL A 72 -0.12 -3.13 7.78
CA VAL A 72 -0.16 -1.99 6.87
C VAL A 72 1.25 -1.46 6.72
N GLU A 73 1.77 -1.49 5.50
CA GLU A 73 3.13 -1.05 5.17
C GLU A 73 3.09 0.06 4.12
N LEU A 74 3.80 1.16 4.39
CA LEU A 74 4.07 2.20 3.41
C LEU A 74 5.51 2.06 2.94
N LEU A 75 5.68 1.82 1.65
CA LEU A 75 6.96 1.59 0.99
C LEU A 75 7.25 2.74 0.02
N HIS A 76 8.51 3.15 -0.07
CA HIS A 76 9.02 3.98 -1.16
C HIS A 76 9.72 3.06 -2.15
N MET A 77 9.20 3.01 -3.37
CA MET A 77 9.74 2.25 -4.48
C MET A 77 10.67 3.17 -5.26
N ARG A 78 11.96 2.82 -5.34
CA ARG A 78 12.97 3.55 -6.10
C ARG A 78 13.78 2.60 -6.98
N PHE A 79 13.72 2.74 -8.30
CA PHE A 79 14.39 1.84 -9.27
C PHE A 79 14.08 0.36 -9.03
N GLY A 80 12.81 0.05 -8.73
CA GLY A 80 12.35 -1.31 -8.42
C GLY A 80 12.75 -1.83 -7.03
N ILE A 81 13.51 -1.04 -6.25
CA ILE A 81 13.92 -1.38 -4.89
C ILE A 81 12.89 -0.81 -3.90
N SER A 82 12.38 -1.64 -3.00
CA SER A 82 11.47 -1.21 -1.94
C SER A 82 12.22 -0.75 -0.70
N HIS A 83 11.85 0.41 -0.18
CA HIS A 83 12.34 0.97 1.07
C HIS A 83 11.17 1.14 2.03
N MET A 84 11.28 0.58 3.24
CA MET A 84 10.23 0.74 4.24
C MET A 84 10.22 2.18 4.78
N VAL A 85 9.06 2.84 4.69
CA VAL A 85 8.86 4.20 5.20
C VAL A 85 8.12 4.15 6.54
N ARG A 86 7.03 3.38 6.60
CA ARG A 86 6.23 3.16 7.82
C ARG A 86 5.65 1.76 7.84
N ASN A 87 5.43 1.22 9.03
CA ASN A 87 4.70 -0.01 9.24
C ASN A 87 3.84 0.05 10.52
N ARG A 88 2.73 -0.67 10.52
CA ARG A 88 1.95 -0.95 11.73
C ARG A 88 1.16 -2.24 11.56
N ILE A 89 0.74 -2.78 12.70
CA ILE A 89 -0.20 -3.89 12.77
C ILE A 89 -1.52 -3.34 13.31
N LEU A 90 -2.62 -3.73 12.68
CA LEU A 90 -3.97 -3.49 13.11
C LEU A 90 -4.54 -4.79 13.64
N PHE A 91 -5.17 -4.72 14.81
CA PHE A 91 -5.84 -5.83 15.47
C PHE A 91 -7.36 -5.71 15.31
N PRO A 92 -8.10 -6.83 15.34
CA PRO A 92 -9.56 -6.85 15.26
C PRO A 92 -10.29 -6.03 16.33
#